data_AF-A0A0M3ICN9-F1
#
_entry.id   AF-A0A0M3ICN9-F1
#
_cell.length_a   1.000
_cell.length_b   1.000
_cell.length_c   1.000
_cell.angle_alpha   90.00
_cell.angle_beta   90.00
_cell.angle_gamma   90.00
#
_symmetry.space_group_name_H-M   'P 1'
#
loop_
_entity.id
_entity.type
_entity.pdbx_description
1 polymer ?
#
loop_
_entity_poly.entity_id
_entity_poly.type
_entity_poly.pdbx_seq_one_letter_code
_entity_poly.pdbx_strand_id
1 'polypeptide(L)'
;MNGPSTQTSETTPTSSTTDENLSCPAAGTEKVEKVEPTDPDPEPKSFVAMMKRWPKATFCIIGNEFCERFSFVGMRAVLTLYVMNIMAFSDNNATVLFHSFIVLCYTTPLFGSILADGYIGKFCHLWAAGEMLRYLDIIALVVIGIGTGGIKPCVCAFGGDQFNPNHLRMISIFFSVFYFTINAGSTISTLVTPMLRTVPCNGSDSCYPLAFGIPAGLMVLATLIFASGSVFYKKIPPKENVMARVCSTIGKRFVEDVKSLFRVIIVFLPVPFFWSLYDQQGSRWIIQAVAMNSRITGSFTVLPDQMITLNAILILIFIPIFQ
;
A
#
# COMPACT_ATOMS: atom_id res chain seq x y z
N MET A 1 52.44 53.09 50.52
CA MET A 1 52.05 53.41 51.90
C MET A 1 50.78 52.63 52.22
N ASN A 2 50.88 51.75 53.22
CA ASN A 2 49.85 51.18 54.11
C ASN A 2 48.50 50.68 53.53
N GLY A 3 48.17 49.40 53.83
CA GLY A 3 46.81 48.82 53.77
C GLY A 3 45.86 49.41 54.85
N PRO A 4 44.80 48.72 55.34
CA PRO A 4 44.50 47.28 55.26
C PRO A 4 43.00 46.88 55.09
N SER A 5 42.78 45.57 55.21
CA SER A 5 41.57 44.72 55.36
C SER A 5 40.39 45.19 56.24
N THR A 6 39.18 44.72 55.94
CA THR A 6 38.19 44.25 56.97
C THR A 6 37.13 43.28 56.39
N GLN A 7 36.93 42.13 57.07
CA GLN A 7 35.80 41.18 56.95
C GLN A 7 34.72 41.50 58.00
N THR A 8 33.46 41.08 57.78
CA THR A 8 32.43 40.60 58.75
C THR A 8 31.11 40.37 57.98
N SER A 9 30.57 39.15 57.81
CA SER A 9 29.53 38.46 58.62
C SER A 9 28.46 39.40 59.19
N GLU A 10 27.14 39.22 59.07
CA GLU A 10 26.33 38.02 59.28
C GLU A 10 24.81 38.35 59.07
N THR A 11 23.94 37.34 59.16
CA THR A 11 22.48 37.34 59.42
C THR A 11 21.46 37.37 58.26
N THR A 12 20.90 36.18 58.01
CA THR A 12 19.54 35.92 57.49
C THR A 12 18.50 36.22 58.60
N PRO A 13 17.23 36.47 58.24
CA PRO A 13 16.18 35.64 58.84
C PRO A 13 15.15 35.09 57.84
N THR A 14 14.68 33.90 58.22
CA THR A 14 13.70 32.96 57.67
C THR A 14 12.23 33.41 57.76
N SER A 15 11.42 33.05 56.74
CA SER A 15 10.07 32.43 56.86
C SER A 15 9.55 32.15 55.42
N SER A 16 9.44 30.94 54.88
CA SER A 16 8.66 29.73 55.21
C SER A 16 7.13 29.86 55.06
N THR A 17 6.62 29.45 53.89
CA THR A 17 5.35 28.72 53.66
C THR A 17 5.54 27.97 52.33
N THR A 18 6.00 26.71 52.36
CA THR A 18 5.20 25.47 52.25
C THR A 18 4.38 25.37 50.96
N ASP A 19 4.96 24.69 49.97
CA ASP A 19 4.20 23.84 49.05
C ASP A 19 4.84 22.45 49.07
N GLU A 20 4.03 21.49 49.51
CA GLU A 20 4.36 20.10 49.70
C GLU A 20 4.57 19.37 48.36
N ASN A 21 5.68 18.62 48.30
CA ASN A 21 5.79 17.26 47.77
C ASN A 21 4.77 16.80 46.70
N LEU A 22 5.20 16.80 45.44
CA LEU A 22 4.88 15.69 44.54
C LEU A 22 6.10 15.32 43.71
N SER A 23 6.96 14.50 44.31
CA SER A 23 8.05 13.80 43.63
C SER A 23 7.48 12.78 42.63
N CYS A 24 7.74 12.96 41.34
CA CYS A 24 7.64 11.85 40.39
C CYS A 24 8.72 10.82 40.74
N PRO A 25 8.40 9.51 40.80
CA PRO A 25 9.42 8.49 41.00
C PRO A 25 10.40 8.52 39.84
N ALA A 26 11.69 8.56 40.17
CA ALA A 26 12.76 8.40 39.20
C ALA A 26 12.51 7.10 38.42
N ALA A 27 12.27 7.23 37.11
CA ALA A 27 12.26 6.09 36.21
C ALA A 27 13.60 5.39 36.38
N GLY A 28 13.56 4.16 36.88
CA GLY A 28 14.73 3.31 37.00
C GLY A 28 15.42 3.30 35.64
N THR A 29 16.69 3.68 35.63
CA THR A 29 17.58 3.37 34.51
C THR A 29 17.67 1.85 34.44
N GLU A 30 16.73 1.23 33.75
CA GLU A 30 16.89 -0.12 33.24
C GLU A 30 18.14 -0.03 32.37
N LYS A 31 19.23 -0.64 32.85
CA LYS A 31 20.44 -0.79 32.05
C LYS A 31 19.99 -1.53 30.80
N VAL A 32 19.96 -0.83 29.67
CA VAL A 32 19.96 -1.47 28.36
C VAL A 32 21.24 -2.28 28.36
N GLU A 33 21.11 -3.57 28.68
CA GLU A 33 22.18 -4.53 28.55
C GLU A 33 22.56 -4.48 27.07
N LYS A 34 23.71 -3.86 26.78
CA LYS A 34 24.32 -3.93 25.46
C LYS A 34 24.57 -5.42 25.25
N VAL A 35 23.65 -6.07 24.54
CA VAL A 35 23.91 -7.32 23.88
C VAL A 35 25.13 -7.03 22.99
N GLU A 36 26.29 -7.54 23.40
CA GLU A 36 27.47 -7.61 22.55
C GLU A 36 27.01 -8.13 21.18
N PRO A 37 27.42 -7.52 20.06
CA PRO A 37 27.07 -8.05 18.76
C PRO A 37 27.69 -9.43 18.67
N THR A 38 26.88 -10.46 18.90
CA THR A 38 27.13 -11.79 18.38
C THR A 38 27.51 -11.59 16.92
N ASP A 39 28.70 -12.07 16.54
CA ASP A 39 29.24 -11.95 15.19
C ASP A 39 28.10 -12.04 14.18
N PRO A 40 27.88 -11.03 13.31
CA PRO A 40 26.74 -11.01 12.44
C PRO A 40 26.79 -12.27 11.61
N ASP A 41 25.82 -13.17 11.83
CA ASP A 41 25.75 -14.46 11.13
C ASP A 41 25.97 -14.21 9.64
N PRO A 42 27.07 -14.70 9.05
CA PRO A 42 27.50 -14.25 7.75
C PRO A 42 26.45 -14.63 6.70
N GLU A 43 26.04 -13.66 5.89
CA GLU A 43 25.00 -13.88 4.90
C GLU A 43 25.39 -15.04 3.96
N PRO A 44 24.50 -16.02 3.74
CA PRO A 44 24.80 -17.14 2.87
C PRO A 44 25.11 -16.67 1.45
N LYS A 45 26.32 -16.95 0.96
CA LYS A 45 26.78 -16.53 -0.38
C LYS A 45 26.20 -17.37 -1.52
N SER A 46 25.83 -18.62 -1.24
CA SER A 46 25.27 -19.55 -2.23
C SER A 46 23.74 -19.45 -2.27
N PHE A 47 23.18 -19.41 -3.47
CA PHE A 47 21.72 -19.35 -3.69
C PHE A 47 20.98 -20.50 -3.02
N VAL A 48 21.55 -21.72 -3.02
CA VAL A 48 20.95 -22.90 -2.37
C VAL A 48 20.90 -22.72 -0.86
N ALA A 49 21.95 -22.14 -0.26
CA ALA A 49 21.98 -21.85 1.17
C ALA A 49 20.98 -20.75 1.56
N MET A 50 20.84 -19.73 0.71
CA MET A 50 19.83 -18.68 0.87
C MET A 50 18.41 -19.27 0.84
N MET A 51 18.10 -20.10 -0.15
CA MET A 51 16.78 -20.74 -0.26
C MET A 51 16.46 -21.64 0.93
N LYS A 52 17.46 -22.37 1.46
CA LYS A 52 17.29 -23.21 2.65
C LYS A 52 16.98 -22.39 3.91
N ARG A 53 17.56 -21.19 4.02
CA ARG A 53 17.39 -20.28 5.17
C ARG A 53 16.23 -19.28 4.99
N TRP A 54 15.50 -19.38 3.88
CA TRP A 54 14.43 -18.46 3.54
C TRP A 54 13.26 -18.56 4.53
N PRO A 55 12.75 -17.45 5.09
CA PRO A 55 11.62 -17.48 6.00
C PRO A 55 10.35 -17.98 5.28
N LYS A 56 9.79 -19.12 5.72
CA LYS A 56 8.59 -19.69 5.08
C LYS A 56 7.39 -18.76 5.10
N ALA A 57 7.31 -17.90 6.12
CA ALA A 57 6.33 -16.84 6.27
C ALA A 57 6.15 -15.98 5.01
N THR A 58 7.24 -15.68 4.28
CA THR A 58 7.17 -14.76 3.12
C THR A 58 6.37 -15.34 1.97
N PHE A 59 6.24 -16.66 1.84
CA PHE A 59 5.45 -17.26 0.77
C PHE A 59 3.96 -16.93 0.91
N CYS A 60 3.44 -16.90 2.14
CA CYS A 60 2.08 -16.47 2.42
C CYS A 60 1.88 -14.99 2.09
N ILE A 61 2.89 -14.15 2.36
CA ILE A 61 2.87 -12.70 2.06
C ILE A 61 2.88 -12.47 0.54
N ILE A 62 3.79 -13.12 -0.18
CA ILE A 62 3.91 -13.02 -1.65
C ILE A 62 2.64 -13.54 -2.33
N GLY A 63 2.10 -14.68 -1.88
CA GLY A 63 0.85 -15.23 -2.40
C GLY A 63 -0.34 -14.32 -2.16
N ASN A 64 -0.43 -13.70 -0.99
CA ASN A 64 -1.47 -12.73 -0.70
C ASN A 64 -1.35 -11.46 -1.57
N GLU A 65 -0.13 -10.95 -1.79
CA GLU A 65 0.10 -9.83 -2.70
C GLU A 65 -0.29 -10.18 -4.14
N PHE A 66 0.06 -11.38 -4.61
CA PHE A 66 -0.37 -11.87 -5.92
C PHE A 66 -1.89 -11.80 -6.08
N CYS A 67 -2.63 -12.34 -5.11
CA CYS A 67 -4.09 -12.36 -5.13
C CYS A 67 -4.71 -10.97 -4.99
N GLU A 68 -4.11 -10.07 -4.19
CA GLU A 68 -4.53 -8.65 -4.12
C GLU A 68 -4.38 -7.99 -5.49
N ARG A 69 -3.22 -8.15 -6.13
CA ARG A 69 -2.94 -7.54 -7.44
C ARG A 69 -3.81 -8.12 -8.52
N PHE A 70 -3.98 -9.43 -8.53
CA PHE A 70 -4.88 -10.10 -9.43
C PHE A 70 -6.31 -9.53 -9.27
N SER A 71 -6.80 -9.41 -8.04
CA SER A 71 -8.17 -8.96 -7.80
C SER A 71 -8.38 -7.48 -8.11
N PHE A 72 -7.45 -6.63 -7.69
CA PHE A 72 -7.52 -5.19 -7.91
C PHE A 72 -7.44 -4.84 -9.40
N VAL A 73 -6.46 -5.41 -10.11
CA VAL A 73 -6.23 -5.09 -11.52
C VAL A 73 -7.34 -5.66 -12.41
N GLY A 74 -7.84 -6.87 -12.10
CA GLY A 74 -8.91 -7.51 -12.86
C GLY A 74 -10.22 -6.78 -12.72
N MET A 75 -10.59 -6.42 -11.49
CA MET A 75 -11.75 -5.57 -11.23
C MET A 75 -11.62 -4.24 -11.97
N ARG A 76 -10.46 -3.58 -11.89
CA ARG A 76 -10.21 -2.32 -12.60
C ARG A 76 -10.36 -2.44 -14.12
N ALA A 77 -9.94 -3.54 -14.73
CA ALA A 77 -10.03 -3.76 -16.17
C ALA A 77 -11.48 -3.82 -16.68
N VAL A 78 -12.37 -4.45 -15.92
CA VAL A 78 -13.79 -4.61 -16.32
C VAL A 78 -14.71 -3.53 -15.76
N LEU A 79 -14.24 -2.72 -14.79
CA LEU A 79 -15.06 -1.74 -14.05
C LEU A 79 -15.73 -0.71 -14.97
N THR A 80 -15.01 -0.14 -15.93
CA THR A 80 -15.56 0.87 -16.85
C THR A 80 -16.72 0.29 -17.66
N LEU A 81 -16.56 -0.94 -18.19
CA LEU A 81 -17.62 -1.64 -18.93
C LEU A 81 -18.79 -2.02 -18.02
N TYR A 82 -18.54 -2.39 -16.77
CA TYR A 82 -19.60 -2.67 -15.80
C TYR A 82 -20.44 -1.42 -15.48
N VAL A 83 -19.79 -0.28 -15.26
CA VAL A 83 -20.46 1.00 -14.98
C VAL A 83 -21.34 1.45 -16.14
N MET A 84 -20.88 1.22 -17.38
CA MET A 84 -21.65 1.55 -18.58
C MET A 84 -22.79 0.56 -18.82
N ASN A 85 -22.52 -0.75 -18.77
CA ASN A 85 -23.47 -1.77 -19.23
C ASN A 85 -24.48 -2.21 -18.15
N ILE A 86 -24.09 -2.22 -16.87
CA ILE A 86 -24.95 -2.66 -15.77
C ILE A 86 -25.51 -1.47 -15.00
N MET A 87 -24.66 -0.50 -14.63
CA MET A 87 -25.14 0.70 -13.92
C MET A 87 -25.80 1.72 -14.86
N ALA A 88 -25.70 1.53 -16.19
CA ALA A 88 -26.31 2.36 -17.23
C ALA A 88 -25.87 3.84 -17.18
N PHE A 89 -24.61 4.10 -16.85
CA PHE A 89 -24.05 5.47 -16.85
C PHE A 89 -23.62 5.86 -18.25
N SER A 90 -23.69 7.17 -18.54
CA SER A 90 -23.04 7.73 -19.73
C SER A 90 -21.52 7.60 -19.66
N ASP A 91 -20.86 7.58 -20.82
CA ASP A 91 -19.40 7.49 -20.96
C ASP A 91 -18.63 8.48 -20.08
N ASN A 92 -19.17 9.71 -19.97
CA ASN A 92 -18.58 10.76 -19.14
C ASN A 92 -18.72 10.45 -17.64
N ASN A 93 -19.91 10.04 -17.20
CA ASN A 93 -20.16 9.71 -15.80
C ASN A 93 -19.40 8.44 -15.39
N ALA A 94 -19.26 7.45 -16.28
CA ALA A 94 -18.47 6.25 -16.07
C ALA A 94 -16.98 6.58 -15.88
N THR A 95 -16.44 7.47 -16.72
CA THR A 95 -15.06 7.95 -16.61
C THR A 95 -14.82 8.67 -15.29
N VAL A 96 -15.74 9.56 -14.89
CA VAL A 96 -15.64 10.30 -13.61
C VAL A 96 -15.67 9.34 -12.42
N LEU A 97 -16.59 8.38 -12.40
CA LEU A 97 -16.70 7.41 -11.32
C LEU A 97 -15.44 6.52 -11.23
N PHE A 98 -14.94 6.03 -12.37
CA PHE A 98 -13.69 5.27 -12.43
C PHE A 98 -12.53 6.05 -11.83
N HIS A 99 -12.28 7.27 -12.29
CA HIS A 99 -11.16 8.06 -11.77
C HIS A 99 -11.36 8.48 -10.32
N SER A 100 -12.59 8.74 -9.88
CA SER A 100 -12.88 9.04 -8.46
C SER A 100 -12.53 7.86 -7.56
N PHE A 101 -12.87 6.64 -7.99
CA PHE A 101 -12.48 5.40 -7.30
C PHE A 101 -10.95 5.23 -7.25
N ILE A 102 -10.26 5.47 -8.36
CA ILE A 102 -8.79 5.37 -8.42
C ILE A 102 -8.11 6.39 -7.53
N VAL A 103 -8.58 7.64 -7.52
CA VAL A 103 -8.08 8.68 -6.61
C VAL A 103 -8.23 8.21 -5.17
N LEU A 104 -9.41 7.71 -4.78
CA LEU A 104 -9.64 7.18 -3.43
C LEU A 104 -8.64 6.06 -3.07
N CYS A 105 -8.39 5.12 -3.98
CA CYS A 105 -7.45 4.01 -3.75
C CYS A 105 -6.00 4.47 -3.57
N TYR A 106 -5.60 5.58 -4.19
CA TYR A 106 -4.23 6.10 -4.12
C TYR A 106 -4.05 7.15 -3.02
N THR A 107 -5.11 7.83 -2.59
CA THR A 107 -5.05 8.76 -1.45
C THR A 107 -5.19 8.03 -0.12
N THR A 108 -6.00 6.97 -0.05
CA THR A 108 -6.25 6.26 1.21
C THR A 108 -5.01 5.62 1.83
N PRO A 109 -3.96 5.17 1.11
CA PRO A 109 -2.68 4.77 1.71
C PRO A 109 -2.03 5.82 2.60
N LEU A 110 -2.19 7.11 2.29
CA LEU A 110 -1.66 8.19 3.13
C LEU A 110 -2.37 8.24 4.49
N PHE A 111 -3.67 7.97 4.50
CA PHE A 111 -4.45 7.89 5.73
C PHE A 111 -4.30 6.53 6.42
N GLY A 112 -4.19 5.45 5.65
CA GLY A 112 -4.04 4.08 6.13
C GLY A 112 -2.71 3.85 6.84
N SER A 113 -1.62 4.47 6.38
CA SER A 113 -0.33 4.43 7.08
C SER A 113 -0.37 5.20 8.40
N ILE A 114 -1.08 6.33 8.45
CA ILE A 114 -1.28 7.11 9.68
C ILE A 114 -2.18 6.36 10.68
N LEU A 115 -3.26 5.72 10.19
CA LEU A 115 -4.19 4.94 11.00
C LEU A 115 -3.57 3.62 11.49
N ALA A 116 -2.64 3.03 10.74
CA ALA A 116 -1.90 1.84 11.17
C ALA A 116 -1.04 2.11 12.43
N ASP A 117 -0.61 3.35 12.63
CA ASP A 117 0.20 3.77 13.79
C ASP A 117 -0.61 4.46 14.91
N GLY A 118 -1.91 4.71 14.71
CA GLY A 118 -2.71 5.35 15.74
C GLY A 118 -4.19 5.13 15.53
N TYR A 119 -4.81 4.41 16.47
CA TYR A 119 -6.25 4.35 16.77
C TYR A 119 -7.20 4.27 15.56
N ILE A 120 -7.91 3.15 15.43
CA ILE A 120 -9.36 3.03 15.10
C ILE A 120 -9.64 1.59 14.63
N GLY A 121 -10.68 0.86 15.09
CA GLY A 121 -11.94 1.25 15.72
C GLY A 121 -13.09 1.11 14.72
N LYS A 122 -13.96 0.12 14.89
CA LYS A 122 -15.09 -0.24 14.00
C LYS A 122 -15.98 0.95 13.60
N PHE A 123 -16.44 1.01 12.34
CA PHE A 123 -17.69 1.67 11.97
C PHE A 123 -18.49 0.93 10.89
N CYS A 124 -19.81 1.04 11.03
CA CYS A 124 -20.87 0.23 10.43
C CYS A 124 -22.05 1.14 10.01
N HIS A 125 -22.85 0.66 9.04
CA HIS A 125 -24.18 1.10 8.55
C HIS A 125 -24.20 2.14 7.39
N LEU A 126 -25.16 2.15 6.43
CA LEU A 126 -26.62 1.89 6.48
C LEU A 126 -27.25 1.61 5.06
N TRP A 127 -28.53 1.19 5.01
CA TRP A 127 -29.36 0.69 3.87
C TRP A 127 -30.27 1.74 3.16
N ALA A 128 -30.83 1.44 1.95
CA ALA A 128 -32.28 1.59 1.52
C ALA A 128 -32.61 1.19 0.04
N ALA A 129 -33.55 0.22 -0.14
CA ALA A 129 -33.92 -0.58 -1.34
C ALA A 129 -34.41 0.18 -2.61
N GLY A 130 -34.13 -0.38 -3.79
CA GLY A 130 -34.66 0.05 -5.10
C GLY A 130 -33.61 0.77 -5.96
N GLU A 131 -33.09 1.90 -5.47
CA GLU A 131 -31.83 2.50 -5.94
C GLU A 131 -30.61 1.92 -5.21
N MET A 132 -30.85 1.12 -4.16
CA MET A 132 -29.80 0.59 -3.29
C MET A 132 -28.76 -0.24 -4.02
N LEU A 133 -29.08 -0.94 -5.11
CA LEU A 133 -28.08 -1.76 -5.80
C LEU A 133 -26.91 -0.89 -6.31
N ARG A 134 -27.22 0.25 -6.95
CA ARG A 134 -26.19 1.21 -7.40
C ARG A 134 -25.44 1.82 -6.22
N TYR A 135 -26.13 2.17 -5.14
CA TYR A 135 -25.48 2.68 -3.93
C TYR A 135 -24.63 1.63 -3.22
N LEU A 136 -25.04 0.36 -3.22
CA LEU A 136 -24.30 -0.76 -2.66
C LEU A 136 -23.02 -1.02 -3.45
N ASP A 137 -23.06 -0.92 -4.78
CA ASP A 137 -21.87 -1.04 -5.63
C ASP A 137 -20.91 0.14 -5.38
N ILE A 138 -21.42 1.36 -5.24
CA ILE A 138 -20.61 2.54 -4.89
C ILE A 138 -20.01 2.40 -3.49
N ILE A 139 -20.79 1.94 -2.50
CA ILE A 139 -20.30 1.67 -1.14
C ILE A 139 -19.23 0.58 -1.17
N ALA A 140 -19.44 -0.50 -1.94
CA ALA A 140 -18.45 -1.55 -2.12
C ALA A 140 -17.15 -1.02 -2.73
N LEU A 141 -17.22 -0.16 -3.76
CA LEU A 141 -16.06 0.51 -4.34
C LEU A 141 -15.35 1.40 -3.31
N VAL A 142 -16.08 2.11 -2.46
CA VAL A 142 -15.48 2.93 -1.38
C VAL A 142 -14.77 2.04 -0.35
N VAL A 143 -15.40 0.96 0.10
CA VAL A 143 -14.82 0.00 1.06
C VAL A 143 -13.57 -0.65 0.48
N ILE A 144 -13.58 -1.06 -0.79
CA ILE A 144 -12.42 -1.59 -1.49
C ILE A 144 -11.32 -0.52 -1.59
N GLY A 145 -11.68 0.73 -1.91
CA GLY A 145 -10.74 1.84 -1.98
C GLY A 145 -10.02 2.09 -0.66
N ILE A 146 -10.76 2.03 0.45
CA ILE A 146 -10.19 2.18 1.80
C ILE A 146 -9.31 0.98 2.17
N GLY A 147 -9.81 -0.25 1.96
CA GLY A 147 -9.09 -1.47 2.28
C GLY A 147 -7.78 -1.62 1.51
N THR A 148 -7.80 -1.36 0.21
CA THR A 148 -6.58 -1.36 -0.61
C THR A 148 -5.61 -0.26 -0.18
N GLY A 149 -6.13 0.86 0.29
CA GLY A 149 -5.33 1.95 0.84
C GLY A 149 -4.47 1.51 2.03
N GLY A 150 -5.09 0.92 3.04
CA GLY A 150 -4.39 0.49 4.26
C GLY A 150 -3.43 -0.68 4.05
N ILE A 151 -3.77 -1.65 3.20
CA ILE A 151 -2.98 -2.88 3.03
C ILE A 151 -1.68 -2.61 2.26
N LYS A 152 -1.73 -1.82 1.19
CA LYS A 152 -0.61 -1.62 0.24
C LYS A 152 0.72 -1.18 0.86
N PRO A 153 0.78 -0.14 1.71
CA PRO A 153 2.06 0.29 2.29
C PRO A 153 2.60 -0.70 3.34
N CYS A 154 1.72 -1.50 3.95
CA CYS A 154 2.07 -2.36 5.07
C CYS A 154 2.65 -3.71 4.63
N VAL A 155 2.11 -4.33 3.57
CA VAL A 155 2.47 -5.71 3.18
C VAL A 155 3.93 -5.82 2.72
N CYS A 156 4.43 -4.85 1.95
CA CYS A 156 5.81 -4.86 1.47
C CYS A 156 6.82 -4.66 2.61
N ALA A 157 6.55 -3.72 3.52
CA ALA A 157 7.36 -3.49 4.71
C ALA A 157 7.36 -4.71 5.62
N PHE A 158 6.17 -5.25 5.90
CA PHE A 158 5.99 -6.46 6.70
C PHE A 158 6.70 -7.69 6.13
N GLY A 159 6.74 -7.83 4.81
CA GLY A 159 7.49 -8.89 4.12
C GLY A 159 9.00 -8.75 4.29
N GLY A 160 9.53 -7.52 4.19
CA GLY A 160 10.95 -7.24 4.44
C GLY A 160 11.35 -7.50 5.89
N ASP A 161 10.46 -7.21 6.84
CA ASP A 161 10.68 -7.41 8.28
C ASP A 161 10.83 -8.88 8.71
N GLN A 162 10.47 -9.83 7.84
CA GLN A 162 10.65 -11.27 8.11
C GLN A 162 12.12 -11.71 8.03
N PHE A 163 12.98 -10.92 7.40
CA PHE A 163 14.41 -11.21 7.26
C PHE A 163 15.23 -10.63 8.41
N ASN A 164 16.45 -11.14 8.59
CA ASN A 164 17.41 -10.51 9.47
C ASN A 164 17.95 -9.24 8.79
N PRO A 165 18.02 -8.08 9.47
CA PRO A 165 18.53 -6.84 8.88
C PRO A 165 19.94 -6.94 8.28
N ASN A 166 20.75 -7.91 8.73
CA ASN A 166 22.10 -8.13 8.21
C ASN A 166 22.13 -8.85 6.85
N HIS A 167 21.02 -9.46 6.40
CA HIS A 167 20.94 -10.23 5.15
C HIS A 167 20.38 -9.39 3.99
N LEU A 168 21.15 -8.38 3.56
CA LEU A 168 20.72 -7.42 2.53
C LEU A 168 20.47 -8.05 1.16
N ARG A 169 21.25 -9.06 0.76
CA ARG A 169 21.07 -9.76 -0.52
C ARG A 169 19.78 -10.56 -0.54
N MET A 170 19.45 -11.26 0.55
CA MET A 170 18.17 -11.98 0.68
C MET A 170 16.98 -11.02 0.60
N ILE A 171 17.04 -9.89 1.29
CA ILE A 171 16.01 -8.84 1.27
C ILE A 171 15.84 -8.26 -0.14
N SER A 172 16.95 -7.99 -0.85
CA SER A 172 16.88 -7.48 -2.22
C SER A 172 16.21 -8.48 -3.16
N ILE A 173 16.54 -9.77 -3.06
CA ILE A 173 15.90 -10.82 -3.89
C ILE A 173 14.42 -10.95 -3.52
N PHE A 174 14.05 -10.80 -2.24
CA PHE A 174 12.66 -10.78 -1.83
C PHE A 174 11.89 -9.65 -2.53
N PHE A 175 12.43 -8.42 -2.54
CA PHE A 175 11.79 -7.30 -3.25
C PHE A 175 11.71 -7.52 -4.77
N SER A 176 12.73 -8.13 -5.38
CA SER A 176 12.69 -8.49 -6.80
C SER A 176 11.60 -9.52 -7.11
N VAL A 177 11.48 -10.57 -6.28
CA VAL A 177 10.41 -11.58 -6.41
C VAL A 177 9.05 -10.95 -6.15
N PHE A 178 8.93 -10.09 -5.14
CA PHE A 178 7.69 -9.37 -4.82
C PHE A 178 7.24 -8.49 -5.99
N TYR A 179 8.15 -7.73 -6.60
CA TYR A 179 7.88 -6.92 -7.79
C TYR A 179 7.48 -7.79 -9.00
N PHE A 180 8.17 -8.91 -9.22
CA PHE A 180 7.81 -9.85 -10.27
C PHE A 180 6.39 -10.41 -10.06
N THR A 181 6.05 -10.81 -8.83
CA THR A 181 4.74 -11.32 -8.47
C THR A 181 3.63 -10.29 -8.70
N ILE A 182 3.87 -9.01 -8.39
CA ILE A 182 2.91 -7.93 -8.65
C ILE A 182 2.60 -7.83 -10.16
N ASN A 183 3.63 -7.84 -10.99
CA ASN A 183 3.47 -7.75 -12.44
C ASN A 183 2.86 -9.02 -13.03
N ALA A 184 3.24 -10.20 -12.53
CA ALA A 184 2.66 -11.47 -12.94
C ALA A 184 1.16 -11.54 -12.61
N GLY A 185 0.76 -11.16 -11.39
CA GLY A 185 -0.64 -11.11 -10.99
C GLY A 185 -1.45 -10.13 -11.83
N SER A 186 -0.88 -8.97 -12.13
CA SER A 186 -1.50 -7.97 -13.01
C SER A 186 -1.72 -8.52 -14.43
N THR A 187 -0.70 -9.11 -15.05
CA THR A 187 -0.79 -9.68 -16.41
C THR A 187 -1.81 -10.81 -16.50
N ILE A 188 -1.77 -11.74 -15.55
CA ILE A 188 -2.71 -12.88 -15.56
C ILE A 188 -4.14 -12.37 -15.39
N SER A 189 -4.33 -11.37 -14.52
CA SER A 189 -5.65 -10.80 -14.29
C SER A 189 -6.24 -10.05 -15.48
N THR A 190 -5.45 -9.20 -16.14
CA THR A 190 -5.91 -8.46 -17.32
C THR A 190 -6.19 -9.37 -18.52
N LEU A 191 -5.66 -10.60 -18.52
CA LEU A 191 -5.99 -11.62 -19.50
C LEU A 191 -7.26 -12.39 -19.12
N VAL A 192 -7.28 -12.94 -17.90
CA VAL A 192 -8.29 -13.92 -17.47
C VAL A 192 -9.62 -13.23 -17.13
N THR A 193 -9.61 -12.10 -16.43
CA THR A 193 -10.85 -11.46 -15.97
C THR A 193 -11.75 -10.98 -17.12
N PRO A 194 -11.24 -10.35 -18.20
CA PRO A 194 -12.03 -10.07 -19.40
C PRO A 194 -12.60 -11.33 -20.08
N MET A 195 -11.83 -12.43 -20.13
CA MET A 195 -12.31 -13.69 -20.70
C MET A 195 -13.48 -14.27 -19.90
N LEU A 196 -13.41 -14.21 -18.57
CA LEU A 196 -14.49 -14.62 -17.68
C LEU A 196 -15.76 -13.77 -17.88
N ARG A 197 -15.59 -12.46 -18.16
CA ARG A 197 -16.71 -11.56 -18.45
C ARG A 197 -17.46 -11.94 -19.72
N THR A 198 -16.80 -12.49 -20.74
CA THR A 198 -17.47 -12.85 -22.01
C THR A 198 -18.23 -14.17 -22.00
N VAL A 199 -18.13 -14.95 -20.93
CA VAL A 199 -18.90 -16.19 -20.80
C VAL A 199 -20.39 -15.83 -20.65
N PRO A 200 -21.31 -16.44 -21.40
CA PRO A 200 -22.74 -16.18 -21.26
C PRO A 200 -23.23 -16.72 -19.90
N CYS A 201 -23.93 -15.90 -19.13
CA CYS A 201 -24.53 -16.32 -17.86
C CYS A 201 -25.85 -15.58 -17.59
N ASN A 202 -26.77 -16.26 -16.89
CA ASN A 202 -28.10 -15.72 -16.55
C ASN A 202 -28.86 -15.10 -17.74
N GLY A 203 -28.72 -15.67 -18.94
CA GLY A 203 -29.40 -15.20 -20.15
C GLY A 203 -28.84 -13.90 -20.75
N SER A 204 -27.67 -13.42 -20.29
CA SER A 204 -26.95 -12.28 -20.86
C SER A 204 -25.63 -12.72 -21.51
N ASP A 205 -25.22 -12.04 -22.59
CA ASP A 205 -23.96 -12.29 -23.32
C ASP A 205 -22.70 -11.85 -22.54
N SER A 206 -22.84 -11.42 -21.29
CA SER A 206 -21.71 -11.02 -20.43
C SER A 206 -21.95 -11.35 -18.96
N CYS A 207 -20.98 -12.03 -18.33
CA CYS A 207 -21.02 -12.43 -16.93
C CYS A 207 -20.12 -11.61 -16.01
N TYR A 208 -20.64 -10.46 -15.56
CA TYR A 208 -19.97 -9.65 -14.54
C TYR A 208 -19.87 -10.33 -13.15
N PRO A 209 -20.89 -11.07 -12.65
CA PRO A 209 -20.77 -11.75 -11.36
C PRO A 209 -19.61 -12.75 -11.31
N LEU A 210 -19.32 -13.44 -12.41
CA LEU A 210 -18.18 -14.36 -12.50
C LEU A 210 -16.85 -13.61 -12.51
N ALA A 211 -16.77 -12.52 -13.28
CA ALA A 211 -15.59 -11.68 -13.41
C ALA A 211 -15.19 -11.00 -12.10
N PHE A 212 -16.15 -10.60 -11.25
CA PHE A 212 -15.87 -10.06 -9.90
C PHE A 212 -15.81 -11.12 -8.81
N GLY A 213 -16.62 -12.19 -8.92
CA GLY A 213 -16.75 -13.23 -7.90
C GLY A 213 -15.53 -14.12 -7.77
N ILE A 214 -14.89 -14.51 -8.89
CA ILE A 214 -13.65 -15.32 -8.85
C ILE A 214 -12.53 -14.58 -8.12
N PRO A 215 -12.17 -13.34 -8.50
CA PRO A 215 -11.15 -12.60 -7.76
C PRO A 215 -11.52 -12.34 -6.30
N ALA A 216 -12.79 -12.02 -6.01
CA ALA A 216 -13.24 -11.84 -4.62
C ALA A 216 -13.04 -13.12 -3.78
N GLY A 217 -13.41 -14.29 -4.31
CA GLY A 217 -13.20 -15.58 -3.66
C GLY A 217 -11.72 -15.92 -3.46
N LEU A 218 -10.89 -15.66 -4.48
CA LEU A 218 -9.43 -15.82 -4.39
C LEU A 218 -8.83 -14.89 -3.33
N MET A 219 -9.29 -13.64 -3.23
CA MET A 219 -8.82 -12.69 -2.21
C MET A 219 -9.21 -13.13 -0.80
N VAL A 220 -10.44 -13.64 -0.60
CA VAL A 220 -10.86 -14.19 0.70
C VAL A 220 -9.99 -15.38 1.07
N LEU A 221 -9.79 -16.32 0.15
CA LEU A 221 -8.93 -17.48 0.39
C LEU A 221 -7.49 -17.07 0.71
N ALA A 222 -6.92 -16.13 -0.04
CA ALA A 222 -5.58 -15.61 0.20
C ALA A 222 -5.46 -14.93 1.57
N THR A 223 -6.48 -14.16 1.96
CA THR A 223 -6.54 -13.52 3.29
C THR A 223 -6.61 -14.56 4.41
N LEU A 224 -7.37 -15.65 4.22
CA LEU A 224 -7.42 -16.76 5.18
C LEU A 224 -6.08 -17.49 5.30
N ILE A 225 -5.39 -17.71 4.19
CA ILE A 225 -4.04 -18.30 4.17
C ILE A 225 -3.03 -17.35 4.84
N PHE A 226 -3.13 -16.05 4.57
CA PHE A 226 -2.30 -15.04 5.19
C PHE A 226 -2.52 -14.98 6.71
N ALA A 227 -3.79 -15.02 7.15
CA ALA A 227 -4.16 -15.00 8.56
C ALA A 227 -3.73 -16.27 9.29
N SER A 228 -3.86 -17.45 8.68
CA SER A 228 -3.38 -18.71 9.28
C SER A 228 -1.86 -18.76 9.41
N GLY A 229 -1.12 -18.10 8.51
CA GLY A 229 0.33 -17.90 8.60
C GLY A 229 0.80 -17.00 9.76
N SER A 230 -0.12 -16.31 10.45
CA SER A 230 0.21 -15.29 11.47
C SER A 230 1.00 -15.80 12.68
N VAL A 231 0.97 -17.10 12.94
CA VAL A 231 1.77 -17.76 13.99
C VAL A 231 3.26 -17.79 13.63
N PHE A 232 3.58 -17.80 12.34
CA PHE A 232 4.96 -17.87 11.85
C PHE A 232 5.57 -16.50 11.55
N TYR A 233 4.79 -15.42 11.68
CA TYR A 233 5.25 -14.08 11.37
C TYR A 233 6.01 -13.45 12.53
N LYS A 234 7.14 -12.81 12.20
CA LYS A 234 7.84 -11.93 13.11
C LYS A 234 7.08 -10.61 13.21
N LYS A 235 6.49 -10.34 14.38
CA LYS A 235 5.74 -9.11 14.67
C LYS A 235 6.67 -8.14 15.39
N ILE A 236 7.10 -7.10 14.71
CA ILE A 236 7.91 -6.02 15.29
C ILE A 236 6.93 -5.05 15.99
N PRO A 237 7.20 -4.61 17.23
CA PRO A 237 6.36 -3.62 17.89
C PRO A 237 6.34 -2.31 17.09
N PRO A 238 5.21 -1.57 17.07
CA PRO A 238 5.10 -0.31 16.34
C PRO A 238 6.15 0.69 16.84
N LYS A 239 6.82 1.35 15.91
CA LYS A 239 7.76 2.45 16.21
C LYS A 239 6.96 3.73 16.48
N GLU A 240 7.51 4.65 17.26
CA GLU A 240 6.85 5.92 17.59
C GLU A 240 6.36 6.68 16.33
N ASN A 241 5.24 7.39 16.46
CA ASN A 241 4.62 8.19 15.41
C ASN A 241 5.62 9.19 14.79
N VAL A 242 6.13 8.84 13.60
CA VAL A 242 7.09 9.66 12.85
C VAL A 242 6.52 11.05 12.59
N MET A 243 5.21 11.16 12.32
CA MET A 243 4.52 12.44 12.11
C MET A 243 4.51 13.34 13.34
N ALA A 244 4.37 12.79 14.54
CA ALA A 244 4.41 13.56 15.78
C ALA A 244 5.82 14.13 16.05
N ARG A 245 6.85 13.35 15.73
CA ARG A 245 8.27 13.78 15.80
C ARG A 245 8.59 14.86 14.77
N VAL A 246 8.08 14.73 13.54
CA VAL A 246 8.24 15.74 12.50
C VAL A 246 7.55 17.04 12.91
N CYS A 247 6.32 16.97 13.44
CA CYS A 247 5.61 18.14 13.96
C CYS A 247 6.31 18.81 15.15
N SER A 248 6.92 18.04 16.06
CA SER A 248 7.62 18.63 17.22
C SER A 248 8.98 19.25 16.86
N THR A 249 9.55 18.91 15.71
CA THR A 249 10.85 19.43 15.24
C THR A 249 10.70 20.67 14.33
N ILE A 250 9.48 21.20 14.17
CA ILE A 250 9.19 22.40 13.36
C ILE A 250 9.83 23.65 13.99
N GLY A 251 11.08 23.94 13.62
CA GLY A 251 11.83 25.16 13.93
C GLY A 251 12.54 25.71 12.69
N LYS A 252 13.47 26.67 12.84
CA LYS A 252 14.16 27.41 11.74
C LYS A 252 14.73 26.55 10.58
N ARG A 253 15.00 25.24 10.79
CA ARG A 253 15.36 24.27 9.74
C ARG A 253 14.23 23.98 8.72
N PHE A 254 12.97 24.15 9.10
CA PHE A 254 11.81 23.92 8.23
C PHE A 254 11.85 24.76 6.95
N VAL A 255 12.30 26.01 7.02
CA VAL A 255 12.34 26.88 5.83
C VAL A 255 13.38 26.39 4.81
N GLU A 256 14.52 25.88 5.28
CA GLU A 256 15.56 25.29 4.43
C GLU A 256 15.12 23.94 3.85
N ASP A 257 14.43 23.13 4.65
CA ASP A 257 13.86 21.85 4.24
C ASP A 257 12.75 22.06 3.20
N VAL A 258 11.84 23.02 3.40
CA VAL A 258 10.78 23.39 2.44
C VAL A 258 11.38 23.91 1.13
N LYS A 259 12.44 24.73 1.18
CA LYS A 259 13.12 25.22 -0.03
C LYS A 259 13.80 24.09 -0.80
N SER A 260 14.29 23.07 -0.09
CA SER A 260 14.86 21.87 -0.71
C SER A 260 13.77 20.97 -1.29
N LEU A 261 12.64 20.80 -0.60
CA LEU A 261 11.45 20.11 -1.11
C LEU A 261 10.91 20.77 -2.39
N PHE A 262 10.91 22.11 -2.47
CA PHE A 262 10.44 22.82 -3.66
C PHE A 262 11.30 22.51 -4.90
N ARG A 263 12.61 22.37 -4.73
CA ARG A 263 13.52 21.94 -5.82
C ARG A 263 13.27 20.49 -6.24
N VAL A 264 12.95 19.62 -5.28
CA VAL A 264 12.56 18.24 -5.55
C VAL A 264 11.24 18.20 -6.33
N ILE A 265 10.22 18.96 -5.93
CA ILE A 265 8.92 19.02 -6.61
C ILE A 265 9.06 19.34 -8.10
N ILE A 266 9.98 20.26 -8.48
CA ILE A 266 10.24 20.61 -9.89
C ILE A 266 10.76 19.39 -10.68
N VAL A 267 11.64 18.59 -10.09
CA VAL A 267 12.16 17.36 -10.73
C VAL A 267 11.06 16.30 -10.90
N PHE A 268 10.11 16.24 -9.96
CA PHE A 268 8.98 15.32 -10.01
C PHE A 268 7.80 15.82 -10.85
N LEU A 269 7.86 17.04 -11.40
CA LEU A 269 6.77 17.62 -12.21
C LEU A 269 6.31 16.74 -13.39
N PRO A 270 7.19 16.01 -14.12
CA PRO A 270 6.74 15.09 -15.17
C PRO A 270 5.93 13.88 -14.67
N VAL A 271 6.07 13.51 -13.40
CA VAL A 271 5.49 12.28 -12.84
C VAL A 271 3.95 12.32 -12.84
N PRO A 272 3.27 13.39 -12.35
CA PRO A 272 1.82 13.53 -12.49
C PRO A 272 1.34 13.45 -13.94
N PHE A 273 2.05 14.06 -14.89
CA PHE A 273 1.65 14.01 -16.30
C PHE A 273 1.73 12.58 -16.84
N PHE A 274 2.83 11.87 -16.57
CA PHE A 274 2.98 10.48 -16.95
C PHE A 274 1.85 9.61 -16.39
N TRP A 275 1.57 9.70 -15.08
CA TRP A 275 0.51 8.92 -14.45
C TRP A 275 -0.88 9.30 -14.94
N SER A 276 -1.13 10.59 -15.22
CA SER A 276 -2.40 11.05 -15.77
C SER A 276 -2.70 10.46 -17.16
N LEU A 277 -1.67 10.32 -18.00
CA LEU A 277 -1.79 9.70 -19.32
C LEU A 277 -1.89 8.18 -19.20
N TYR A 278 -1.08 7.59 -18.33
CA TYR A 278 -1.08 6.16 -18.06
C TYR A 278 -2.46 5.67 -17.58
N ASP A 279 -3.12 6.42 -16.70
CA ASP A 279 -4.42 6.02 -16.15
C ASP A 279 -5.58 6.14 -17.17
N GLN A 280 -5.41 6.83 -18.30
CA GLN A 280 -6.41 6.86 -19.38
C GLN A 280 -6.67 5.49 -20.02
N GLN A 281 -5.70 4.58 -19.90
CA GLN A 281 -5.81 3.23 -20.45
C GLN A 281 -6.95 2.41 -19.82
N GLY A 282 -7.38 2.76 -18.60
CA GLY A 282 -8.46 2.07 -17.87
C GLY A 282 -9.86 2.66 -18.10
N SER A 283 -9.97 3.80 -18.79
CA SER A 283 -11.23 4.50 -19.01
C SER A 283 -11.42 4.87 -20.48
N ARG A 284 -10.88 6.01 -20.93
CA ARG A 284 -11.09 6.57 -22.26
C ARG A 284 -10.60 5.65 -23.38
N TRP A 285 -9.49 4.95 -23.18
CA TRP A 285 -8.99 4.03 -24.21
C TRP A 285 -9.87 2.78 -24.35
N ILE A 286 -10.49 2.32 -23.26
CA ILE A 286 -11.46 1.22 -23.32
C ILE A 286 -12.70 1.65 -24.09
N ILE A 287 -13.24 2.84 -23.80
CA ILE A 287 -14.41 3.40 -24.51
C ILE A 287 -14.10 3.53 -26.01
N GLN A 288 -12.91 4.05 -26.34
CA GLN A 288 -12.46 4.14 -27.74
C GLN A 288 -12.34 2.75 -28.38
N ALA A 289 -11.79 1.76 -27.68
CA ALA A 289 -11.62 0.40 -28.19
C ALA A 289 -12.96 -0.30 -28.44
N VAL A 290 -14.01 0.00 -27.68
CA VAL A 290 -15.39 -0.48 -27.94
C VAL A 290 -15.92 0.06 -29.27
N ALA A 291 -15.55 1.29 -29.66
CA ALA A 291 -15.97 1.90 -30.93
C ALA A 291 -15.10 1.46 -32.13
N MET A 292 -14.00 0.74 -31.90
CA MET A 292 -13.06 0.30 -32.95
C MET A 292 -13.29 -1.16 -33.34
N ASN A 293 -12.93 -1.52 -34.57
CA ASN A 293 -12.92 -2.93 -34.99
C ASN A 293 -11.79 -3.67 -34.26
N SER A 294 -12.18 -4.61 -33.38
CA SER A 294 -11.28 -5.31 -32.47
C SER A 294 -10.70 -6.63 -33.06
N ARG A 295 -10.93 -6.89 -34.36
CA ARG A 295 -10.37 -8.06 -35.08
C ARG A 295 -8.98 -7.71 -35.65
N ILE A 296 -7.94 -8.41 -35.18
CA ILE A 296 -6.56 -8.23 -35.68
C ILE A 296 -6.26 -9.20 -36.83
N THR A 297 -6.64 -10.47 -36.65
CA THR A 297 -6.53 -11.54 -37.66
C THR A 297 -7.90 -12.25 -37.69
N GLY A 298 -8.30 -12.87 -38.81
CA GLY A 298 -9.66 -13.42 -39.01
C GLY A 298 -10.27 -14.25 -37.86
N SER A 299 -9.44 -14.82 -36.97
CA SER A 299 -9.84 -15.58 -35.78
C SER A 299 -9.42 -14.97 -34.43
N PHE A 300 -8.60 -13.91 -34.40
CA PHE A 300 -8.09 -13.30 -33.17
C PHE A 300 -8.76 -11.94 -32.92
N THR A 301 -9.68 -11.93 -31.96
CA THR A 301 -10.39 -10.72 -31.51
C THR A 301 -9.86 -10.32 -30.15
N VAL A 302 -9.34 -9.10 -30.03
CA VAL A 302 -8.87 -8.54 -28.75
C VAL A 302 -10.02 -7.84 -28.07
N LEU A 303 -10.27 -8.17 -26.80
CA LEU A 303 -11.32 -7.50 -26.05
C LEU A 303 -10.86 -6.06 -25.69
N PRO A 304 -11.77 -5.07 -25.70
CA PRO A 304 -11.44 -3.68 -25.35
C PRO A 304 -10.75 -3.51 -23.99
N ASP A 305 -11.16 -4.32 -23.00
CA ASP A 305 -10.63 -4.36 -21.64
C ASP A 305 -9.25 -5.07 -21.52
N GLN A 306 -8.78 -5.75 -22.58
CA GLN A 306 -7.46 -6.41 -22.60
C GLN A 306 -6.32 -5.49 -23.05
N MET A 307 -6.60 -4.27 -23.51
CA MET A 307 -5.60 -3.32 -24.02
C MET A 307 -4.49 -3.00 -23.00
N ILE A 308 -4.83 -2.98 -21.70
CA ILE A 308 -3.89 -2.75 -20.59
C ILE A 308 -2.83 -3.87 -20.44
N THR A 309 -3.11 -5.06 -20.98
CA THR A 309 -2.24 -6.24 -20.83
C THR A 309 -0.88 -6.04 -21.52
N LEU A 310 -0.84 -5.29 -22.61
CA LEU A 310 0.41 -5.06 -23.36
C LEU A 310 1.50 -4.46 -22.48
N ASN A 311 1.16 -3.46 -21.65
CA ASN A 311 2.11 -2.86 -20.72
C ASN A 311 2.64 -3.89 -19.70
N ALA A 312 1.75 -4.70 -19.13
CA ALA A 312 2.12 -5.69 -18.13
C ALA A 312 3.01 -6.81 -18.70
N ILE A 313 2.74 -7.24 -19.95
CA ILE A 313 3.61 -8.19 -20.68
C ILE A 313 4.98 -7.59 -20.97
N LEU A 314 5.05 -6.34 -21.44
CA LEU A 314 6.31 -5.67 -21.74
C LEU A 314 7.19 -5.56 -20.49
N ILE A 315 6.60 -5.22 -19.33
CA ILE A 315 7.34 -5.18 -18.07
C ILE A 315 7.91 -6.56 -17.74
N LEU A 316 7.13 -7.63 -17.83
CA LEU A 316 7.61 -8.99 -17.54
C LEU A 316 8.75 -9.44 -18.47
N ILE A 317 8.71 -9.04 -19.75
CA ILE A 317 9.77 -9.33 -20.72
C ILE A 317 11.04 -8.50 -20.41
N PHE A 318 10.88 -7.25 -19.98
CA PHE A 318 12.01 -6.35 -19.73
C PHE A 318 12.65 -6.53 -18.34
N ILE A 319 11.95 -7.06 -17.34
CA ILE A 319 12.53 -7.38 -16.02
C ILE A 319 13.87 -8.15 -16.12
N PRO A 320 13.96 -9.29 -16.84
CA PRO A 320 15.21 -10.05 -16.93
C PRO A 320 16.31 -9.36 -17.75
N ILE A 321 15.99 -8.29 -18.50
CA ILE A 321 16.96 -7.54 -19.31
C ILE A 321 17.63 -6.43 -18.48
N PHE A 322 16.93 -5.88 -17.48
CA PHE A 322 17.39 -4.75 -16.68
C PHE A 322 17.79 -5.09 -15.23
N GLN A 323 17.63 -6.35 -14.80
CA GLN A 323 18.11 -6.88 -13.50
C GLN A 323 19.46 -7.56 -13.64
#